data_AF-A0A9D4PS59-F1
#
_entry.id   AF-A0A9D4PS59-F1
#
_cell.length_a   1.000
_cell.length_b   1.000
_cell.length_c   1.000
_cell.angle_alpha   90.00
_cell.angle_beta   90.00
_cell.angle_gamma   90.00
#
_symmetry.space_group_name_H-M   'P 1'
#
loop_
_entity.id
_entity.type
_entity.pdbx_description
1 polymer ?
#
loop_
_entity_poly.entity_id
_entity_poly.type
_entity_poly.pdbx_seq_one_letter_code
_entity_poly.pdbx_strand_id
1 'polypeptide(L)'
;MWKKCCFSGDGEYICAGSARQHALYIWEKSIGNLVKILHGTKGELLLDVVWHPVRPIIASISSGVVSIWAQPQVENWSAFAPDFKELDENVEYEERESEFDLEDEDASPPQHTEKEEEDGEVDVETVEPIVAFCSSDEEGEDPRALLYLPISPEIDEPEEGWGQPPEPTCLC
;
A
#
# COMPACT_ATOMS: atom_id res chain seq x y z
N MET A 1 6.08 2.38 30.39
CA MET A 1 6.49 0.97 30.21
C MET A 1 5.96 0.53 28.86
N TRP A 2 6.83 0.02 28.01
CA TRP A 2 6.52 -0.38 26.63
C TRP A 2 6.17 -1.87 26.60
N LYS A 3 5.13 -2.25 25.86
CA LYS A 3 4.70 -3.66 25.72
C LYS A 3 5.46 -4.36 24.60
N LYS A 4 5.58 -3.69 23.46
CA LYS A 4 6.23 -4.16 22.24
C LYS A 4 6.75 -2.94 21.47
N CYS A 5 7.87 -3.11 20.78
CA CYS A 5 8.39 -2.14 19.83
C CYS A 5 8.74 -2.83 18.51
N CYS A 6 8.70 -2.11 17.42
CA CYS A 6 9.13 -2.55 16.09
C CYS A 6 9.70 -1.38 15.28
N PHE A 7 10.53 -1.68 14.29
CA PHE A 7 10.99 -0.72 13.29
C PHE A 7 10.00 -0.63 12.13
N SER A 8 10.02 0.49 11.42
CA SER A 8 9.46 0.54 10.06
C SER A 8 10.27 -0.32 9.09
N GLY A 9 9.68 -0.61 7.94
CA GLY A 9 10.32 -1.40 6.89
C GLY A 9 11.68 -0.88 6.42
N ASP A 10 11.79 0.44 6.28
CA ASP A 10 13.03 1.16 5.93
C ASP A 10 13.96 1.40 7.13
N GLY A 11 13.49 1.16 8.36
CA GLY A 11 14.23 1.40 9.59
C GLY A 11 14.38 2.87 9.97
N GLU A 12 13.67 3.81 9.34
CA GLU A 12 13.71 5.25 9.65
C GLU A 12 12.79 5.64 10.80
N TYR A 13 11.79 4.81 11.12
CA TYR A 13 10.86 5.02 12.21
C TYR A 13 10.88 3.88 13.22
N ILE A 14 10.56 4.24 14.47
CA ILE A 14 10.36 3.30 15.57
C ILE A 14 8.91 3.43 16.04
N CYS A 15 8.21 2.31 16.11
CA CYS A 15 6.90 2.24 16.75
C CYS A 15 7.03 1.55 18.11
N ALA A 16 6.44 2.15 19.15
CA ALA A 16 6.32 1.51 20.46
C ALA A 16 4.88 1.57 20.97
N GLY A 17 4.43 0.40 21.42
CA GLY A 17 3.14 0.21 22.04
C GLY A 17 3.18 0.41 23.55
N SER A 18 2.27 1.21 24.10
CA SER A 18 2.17 1.41 25.54
C SER A 18 1.59 0.17 26.25
N ALA A 19 2.18 -0.21 27.39
CA ALA A 19 1.65 -1.30 28.21
C ALA A 19 0.48 -0.89 29.12
N ARG A 20 0.18 0.41 29.21
CA ARG A 20 -0.85 0.96 30.12
C ARG A 20 -2.13 1.41 29.42
N GLN A 21 -2.04 1.68 28.12
CA GLN A 21 -3.14 2.17 27.31
C GLN A 21 -2.98 1.63 25.90
N HIS A 22 -4.08 1.42 25.19
CA HIS A 22 -4.07 1.14 23.77
C HIS A 22 -3.64 2.39 22.98
N ALA A 23 -2.34 2.69 22.99
CA ALA A 23 -1.75 3.77 22.22
C ALA A 23 -0.39 3.34 21.64
N LEU A 24 -0.17 3.71 20.39
CA LEU A 24 1.07 3.50 19.67
C LEU A 24 1.76 4.84 19.46
N TYR A 25 3.05 4.87 19.70
CA TYR A 25 3.88 6.06 19.56
C TYR A 25 4.86 5.80 18.43
N ILE A 26 5.01 6.78 17.54
CA ILE A 26 5.89 6.70 16.37
C ILE A 26 6.93 7.80 16.48
N TRP A 27 8.20 7.40 16.47
CA TRP A 27 9.34 8.31 16.47
C TRP A 27 10.13 8.21 15.19
N GLU A 28 10.73 9.32 14.80
CA GLU A 28 11.78 9.38 13.80
C GLU A 28 13.11 8.96 14.44
N LYS A 29 13.81 7.99 13.85
CA LYS A 29 15.06 7.43 14.40
C LYS A 29 16.22 8.41 14.36
N SER A 30 16.33 9.20 13.29
CA SER A 30 17.46 10.11 13.03
C SER A 30 17.56 11.21 14.10
N ILE A 31 16.46 11.91 14.37
CA ILE A 31 16.39 13.06 15.27
C ILE A 31 15.83 12.66 16.66
N GLY A 32 15.05 11.58 16.75
CA GLY A 32 14.41 11.13 17.98
C GLY A 32 13.10 11.84 18.31
N ASN A 33 12.55 12.61 17.35
CA ASN A 33 11.30 13.35 17.55
C ASN A 33 10.08 12.41 17.56
N LEU A 34 9.12 12.70 18.43
CA LEU A 34 7.83 12.03 18.42
C LEU A 34 6.98 12.61 17.27
N VAL A 35 6.73 11.79 16.26
CA VAL A 35 6.01 12.19 15.03
C VAL A 35 4.51 12.10 15.24
N LYS A 36 4.04 10.98 15.80
CA LYS A 36 2.60 10.71 15.92
C LYS A 36 2.26 9.80 17.09
N ILE A 37 1.05 9.98 17.63
CA ILE A 37 0.44 9.07 18.59
C ILE A 37 -0.87 8.56 17.99
N LEU A 38 -0.99 7.25 17.84
CA LEU A 38 -2.19 6.58 17.40
C LEU A 38 -2.95 6.10 18.65
N HIS A 39 -4.19 6.56 18.80
CA HIS A 39 -5.03 6.24 19.95
C HIS A 39 -6.04 5.16 19.55
N GLY A 40 -5.90 3.98 20.13
CA GLY A 40 -6.90 2.91 20.03
C GLY A 40 -8.05 3.11 21.01
N THR A 41 -8.83 2.03 21.17
CA THR A 41 -10.00 2.01 22.06
C THR A 41 -9.59 2.31 23.51
N LYS A 42 -10.26 3.29 24.11
CA LYS A 42 -10.02 3.67 25.51
C LYS A 42 -10.38 2.54 26.45
N GLY A 43 -9.51 2.29 27.44
CA GLY A 43 -9.69 1.25 28.45
C GLY A 43 -9.17 -0.13 28.05
N GLU A 44 -8.73 -0.31 26.81
CA GLU A 44 -8.11 -1.55 26.37
C GLU A 44 -6.60 -1.57 26.60
N LEU A 45 -6.06 -2.77 26.72
CA LEU A 45 -4.63 -3.02 26.83
C LEU A 45 -4.11 -3.56 25.51
N LEU A 46 -3.01 -2.96 25.06
CA LEU A 46 -2.28 -3.45 23.90
C LEU A 46 -1.59 -4.77 24.23
N LEU A 47 -1.70 -5.74 23.34
CA LEU A 47 -1.03 -7.04 23.44
C LEU A 47 0.23 -7.08 22.57
N ASP A 48 0.10 -6.71 21.29
CA ASP A 48 1.19 -6.75 20.32
C ASP A 48 1.05 -5.66 19.25
N VAL A 49 2.16 -5.35 18.58
CA VAL A 49 2.22 -4.43 17.44
C VAL A 49 3.27 -4.90 16.43
N VAL A 50 2.91 -4.82 15.15
CA VAL A 50 3.78 -5.12 14.02
C VAL A 50 3.65 -4.04 12.95
N TRP A 51 4.75 -3.73 12.27
CA TRP A 51 4.76 -2.81 11.14
C TRP A 51 4.97 -3.64 9.86
N HIS A 52 4.19 -3.36 8.82
CA HIS A 52 4.35 -3.98 7.52
C HIS A 52 5.71 -3.64 6.89
N PRO A 53 6.47 -4.62 6.37
CA PRO A 53 7.86 -4.43 5.96
C PRO A 53 8.05 -3.50 4.75
N VAL A 54 7.01 -3.30 3.93
CA VAL A 54 7.12 -2.49 2.69
C VAL A 54 6.04 -1.41 2.54
N ARG A 55 5.10 -1.30 3.48
CA ARG A 55 3.98 -0.34 3.41
C ARG A 55 3.86 0.38 4.74
N PRO A 56 3.42 1.65 4.76
CA PRO A 56 3.16 2.39 5.99
C PRO A 56 1.86 1.92 6.66
N ILE A 57 1.81 0.63 7.02
CA ILE A 57 0.68 -0.05 7.64
C ILE A 57 1.16 -0.66 8.95
N ILE A 58 0.44 -0.38 10.04
CA ILE A 58 0.70 -0.95 11.35
C ILE A 58 -0.51 -1.83 11.72
N ALA A 59 -0.24 -3.03 12.23
CA ALA A 59 -1.27 -3.88 12.83
C ALA A 59 -1.04 -3.97 14.34
N SER A 60 -2.09 -3.79 15.12
CA SER A 60 -2.05 -3.91 16.58
C SER A 60 -3.16 -4.81 17.10
N ILE A 61 -2.90 -5.49 18.22
CA ILE A 61 -3.87 -6.40 18.84
C ILE A 61 -4.24 -5.90 20.23
N SER A 62 -5.55 -5.76 20.48
CA SER A 62 -6.12 -5.48 21.80
C SER A 62 -7.40 -6.29 21.97
N SER A 63 -7.62 -6.88 23.15
CA SER A 63 -8.88 -7.59 23.48
C SER A 63 -9.35 -8.65 22.45
N GLY A 64 -8.44 -9.26 21.70
CA GLY A 64 -8.78 -10.22 20.62
C GLY A 64 -9.19 -9.58 19.28
N VAL A 65 -9.14 -8.25 19.17
CA VAL A 65 -9.38 -7.47 17.95
C VAL A 65 -8.05 -7.04 17.35
N VAL A 66 -7.91 -7.24 16.03
CA VAL A 66 -6.79 -6.70 15.24
C VAL A 66 -7.22 -5.38 14.62
N SER A 67 -6.51 -4.30 14.94
CA SER A 67 -6.70 -2.98 14.31
C SER A 67 -5.61 -2.74 13.27
N ILE A 68 -6.01 -2.21 12.12
CA ILE A 68 -5.12 -1.80 11.04
C ILE A 68 -5.05 -0.28 11.00
N TRP A 69 -3.85 0.26 11.08
CA TRP A 69 -3.55 1.68 10.96
C TRP A 69 -2.85 1.91 9.63
N ALA A 70 -3.51 2.63 8.73
CA ALA A 70 -2.97 2.99 7.45
C ALA A 70 -3.26 4.47 7.17
N GLN A 71 -2.45 5.09 6.32
CA GLN A 71 -2.81 6.38 5.75
C GLN A 71 -3.97 6.17 4.75
N PRO A 72 -5.09 6.90 4.88
CA PRO A 72 -6.15 6.83 3.88
C PRO A 72 -5.58 7.30 2.54
N GLN A 73 -5.90 6.58 1.47
CA GLN A 73 -5.61 7.08 0.14
C GLN A 73 -6.47 8.32 -0.10
N VAL A 74 -5.82 9.43 -0.42
CA VAL A 74 -6.51 10.62 -0.90
C VAL A 74 -6.68 10.39 -2.40
N GLU A 75 -7.93 10.22 -2.83
CA GLU A 75 -8.28 10.12 -4.24
C GLU A 75 -7.86 11.42 -4.92
N ASN A 76 -6.84 11.34 -5.77
CA ASN A 76 -6.34 12.47 -6.52
C ASN A 76 -7.12 12.55 -7.84
N TRP A 77 -7.85 13.64 -8.08
CA TRP A 77 -8.67 13.81 -9.27
C TRP A 77 -7.84 13.93 -10.54
N SER A 78 -6.55 14.27 -10.43
CA SER A 78 -5.59 14.22 -11.55
C SER A 78 -5.34 12.80 -12.09
N ALA A 79 -5.66 11.75 -11.32
CA ALA A 79 -5.59 10.38 -11.83
C ALA A 79 -6.65 10.07 -12.90
N PHE A 80 -7.73 10.86 -12.98
CA PHE A 80 -8.79 10.67 -13.97
C PHE A 80 -8.54 11.45 -15.27
N ALA A 81 -7.70 12.48 -15.24
CA ALA A 81 -7.38 13.30 -16.40
C ALA A 81 -5.90 13.72 -16.31
N PRO A 82 -5.04 13.23 -17.22
CA PRO A 82 -3.58 13.46 -17.12
C PRO A 82 -3.19 14.94 -17.21
N ASP A 83 -4.01 15.76 -17.88
CA ASP A 83 -3.77 17.20 -18.03
C ASP A 83 -4.37 18.02 -16.86
N PHE A 84 -5.06 17.37 -15.92
CA PHE A 84 -5.68 18.05 -14.79
C PHE A 84 -4.70 18.18 -13.64
N LYS A 85 -4.47 19.41 -13.19
CA LYS A 85 -3.63 19.71 -12.03
C LYS A 85 -4.48 20.34 -10.93
N GLU A 86 -4.52 19.68 -9.79
CA GLU A 86 -5.11 20.25 -8.57
C GLU A 86 -4.24 21.41 -8.08
N LEU A 87 -4.88 22.52 -7.71
CA LEU A 87 -4.24 23.71 -7.17
C LEU A 87 -4.59 23.84 -5.69
N ASP A 88 -3.58 23.79 -4.82
CA ASP A 88 -3.75 24.06 -3.39
C ASP A 88 -4.02 25.55 -3.10
N GLU A 89 -3.50 26.43 -3.97
CA GLU A 89 -3.66 27.88 -3.91
C GLU A 89 -3.87 28.45 -5.32
N ASN A 90 -4.43 29.66 -5.40
CA ASN A 90 -4.62 30.35 -6.67
C ASN A 90 -3.27 30.61 -7.36
N VAL A 91 -3.16 30.21 -8.61
CA VAL A 91 -2.02 30.51 -9.49
C VAL A 91 -2.47 31.59 -10.48
N GLU A 92 -1.67 32.65 -10.60
CA GLU A 92 -1.88 33.66 -11.65
C GLU A 92 -1.49 33.06 -13.00
N TYR A 93 -2.37 33.23 -13.99
CA TYR A 93 -2.13 32.77 -15.34
C TYR A 93 -1.14 33.71 -16.04
N GLU A 94 -0.04 33.15 -16.55
CA GLU A 94 0.90 33.86 -17.42
C GLU A 94 0.57 33.49 -18.87
N GLU A 95 -0.12 34.40 -19.55
CA GLU A 95 -0.54 34.23 -20.95
C GLU A 95 0.70 34.05 -21.83
N ARG A 96 0.75 32.95 -22.60
CA ARG A 96 1.79 32.79 -23.62
C ARG A 96 1.43 33.65 -24.82
N GLU A 97 2.44 34.30 -25.43
CA GLU A 97 2.24 35.14 -26.63
C GLU A 97 1.48 34.40 -27.74
N SER A 98 1.77 33.10 -27.91
CA SER A 98 1.18 32.22 -28.91
C SER A 98 -0.25 31.72 -28.59
N GLU A 99 -0.91 32.16 -27.50
CA GLU A 99 -2.23 31.66 -27.10
C GLU A 99 -3.35 32.09 -28.07
N PHE A 100 -3.17 33.24 -28.72
CA PHE A 100 -4.17 33.85 -29.61
C PHE A 100 -3.84 33.68 -31.10
N ASP A 101 -2.75 33.00 -31.43
CA ASP A 101 -2.31 32.80 -32.81
C ASP A 101 -2.93 31.54 -33.42
N LEU A 102 -3.32 31.62 -34.70
CA LEU A 102 -3.86 30.46 -35.44
C LEU A 102 -2.76 29.49 -35.88
N GLU A 103 -1.56 30.04 -36.15
CA GLU A 103 -0.36 29.31 -36.53
C GLU A 103 0.77 29.84 -35.67
N ASP A 104 1.49 28.95 -34.98
CA ASP A 104 2.60 29.29 -34.10
C ASP A 104 3.84 29.61 -34.95
N GLU A 105 3.93 30.85 -35.46
CA GLU A 105 5.00 31.31 -36.36
C GLU A 105 6.38 31.31 -35.67
N ASP A 106 6.41 31.38 -34.33
CA ASP A 106 7.62 31.38 -33.49
C ASP A 106 7.91 30.01 -32.85
N ALA A 107 7.15 28.97 -33.20
CA ALA A 107 7.42 27.61 -32.77
C ALA A 107 8.84 27.18 -33.15
N SER A 108 9.69 26.95 -32.15
CA SER A 108 10.95 26.25 -32.40
C SER A 108 10.63 24.89 -33.03
N PRO A 109 11.35 24.47 -34.10
CA PRO A 109 11.15 23.14 -34.66
C PRO A 109 11.29 22.11 -33.53
N PRO A 110 10.46 21.05 -33.51
CA PRO A 110 10.46 20.08 -32.44
C PRO A 110 11.89 19.64 -32.19
N GLN A 111 12.34 19.83 -30.94
CA GLN A 111 13.69 19.46 -30.56
C GLN A 111 13.86 17.98 -30.91
N HIS A 112 14.87 17.69 -31.72
CA HIS A 112 15.17 16.36 -32.27
C HIS A 112 15.59 15.33 -31.20
N THR A 113 15.30 15.61 -29.92
CA THR A 113 15.43 14.74 -28.76
C THR A 113 14.22 13.82 -28.60
N GLU A 114 13.02 14.22 -29.04
CA GLU A 114 11.79 13.41 -28.87
C GLU A 114 11.83 12.11 -29.70
N LYS A 115 12.48 12.14 -30.87
CA LYS A 115 12.62 10.94 -31.72
C LYS A 115 13.57 9.90 -31.16
N GLU A 116 14.55 10.29 -30.34
CA GLU A 116 15.50 9.34 -29.76
C GLU A 116 14.89 8.56 -28.59
N GLU A 117 13.83 9.08 -27.95
CA GLU A 117 13.09 8.38 -26.88
C GLU A 117 11.96 7.48 -27.42
N GLU A 118 11.37 7.80 -28.57
CA GLU A 118 10.28 6.99 -29.17
C GLU A 118 10.75 5.60 -29.66
N ASP A 119 12.02 5.49 -30.06
CA ASP A 119 12.64 4.25 -30.54
C ASP A 119 13.44 3.48 -29.44
N GLY A 120 13.22 3.81 -28.17
CA GLY A 120 13.89 3.14 -27.05
C GLY A 120 13.54 1.64 -26.94
N GLU A 121 14.53 0.79 -26.66
CA GLU A 121 14.29 -0.65 -26.43
C GLU A 121 13.66 -0.88 -25.06
N VAL A 122 12.46 -1.47 -25.03
CA VAL A 122 11.71 -1.79 -23.80
C VAL A 122 11.68 -3.30 -23.58
N ASP A 123 12.25 -3.74 -22.46
CA ASP A 123 12.19 -5.14 -22.03
C ASP A 123 10.86 -5.41 -21.30
N VAL A 124 10.12 -6.42 -21.76
CA VAL A 124 8.84 -6.86 -21.21
C VAL A 124 8.88 -8.29 -20.66
N GLU A 125 10.03 -8.96 -20.75
CA GLU A 125 10.19 -10.37 -20.37
C GLU A 125 10.91 -10.53 -19.03
N THR A 126 11.85 -9.63 -18.71
CA THR A 126 12.58 -9.73 -17.45
C THR A 126 11.79 -9.17 -16.28
N VAL A 127 11.99 -9.79 -15.12
CA VAL A 127 11.40 -9.34 -13.85
C VAL A 127 12.55 -9.06 -12.90
N GLU A 128 12.73 -7.79 -12.56
CA GLU A 128 13.70 -7.42 -11.53
C GLU A 128 13.17 -7.82 -10.15
N PRO A 129 14.01 -8.43 -9.29
CA PRO A 129 13.60 -8.78 -7.95
C PRO A 129 13.37 -7.51 -7.12
N ILE A 130 12.23 -7.46 -6.43
CA ILE A 130 11.93 -6.36 -5.52
C ILE A 130 12.77 -6.56 -4.25
N VAL A 131 13.82 -5.76 -4.13
CA VAL A 131 14.80 -5.83 -3.02
C VAL A 131 14.12 -5.85 -1.65
N ALA A 132 13.00 -5.14 -1.49
CA ALA A 132 12.26 -5.07 -0.23
C ALA A 132 11.59 -6.39 0.20
N PHE A 133 11.46 -7.36 -0.70
CA PHE A 133 10.98 -8.72 -0.41
C PHE A 133 12.10 -9.76 -0.35
N CYS A 134 13.34 -9.38 -0.67
CA CYS A 134 14.49 -10.27 -0.58
C CYS A 134 14.98 -10.31 0.87
N SER A 135 14.63 -11.38 1.60
CA SER A 135 15.21 -11.66 2.91
C SER A 135 16.63 -12.23 2.74
N SER A 136 17.56 -11.82 3.62
CA SER A 136 18.93 -12.37 3.61
C SER A 136 18.99 -13.85 3.95
N ASP A 137 17.94 -14.40 4.58
CA ASP A 137 17.88 -15.79 5.03
C ASP A 137 17.44 -16.77 3.91
N GLU A 138 17.21 -16.29 2.69
CA GLU A 138 16.73 -17.11 1.55
C GLU A 138 17.82 -17.49 0.55
N GLU A 139 19.07 -17.63 1.04
CA GLU A 139 20.15 -18.31 0.35
C GLU A 139 19.82 -19.80 0.14
N GLY A 140 18.96 -20.12 -0.83
CA GLY A 140 18.58 -21.49 -1.17
C GLY A 140 17.21 -21.64 -1.82
N GLU A 141 16.38 -20.60 -1.82
CA GLU A 141 15.07 -20.64 -2.47
C GLU A 141 15.20 -20.29 -3.97
N ASP A 142 14.37 -20.94 -4.81
CA ASP A 142 14.32 -20.61 -6.23
C ASP A 142 13.69 -19.22 -6.39
N PRO A 143 14.40 -18.20 -6.88
CA PRO A 143 13.86 -16.85 -7.03
C PRO A 143 12.69 -16.78 -8.03
N ARG A 144 12.43 -17.85 -8.80
CA ARG A 144 11.27 -17.97 -9.69
C ARG A 144 10.10 -18.75 -9.09
N ALA A 145 10.23 -19.24 -7.86
CA ALA A 145 9.14 -19.94 -7.19
C ALA A 145 8.02 -18.96 -6.83
N LEU A 146 6.85 -19.14 -7.44
CA LEU A 146 5.65 -18.39 -7.07
C LEU A 146 5.02 -19.00 -5.82
N LEU A 147 5.21 -18.33 -4.68
CA LEU A 147 4.47 -18.62 -3.46
C LEU A 147 3.14 -17.86 -3.49
N TYR A 148 2.04 -18.60 -3.53
CA TYR A 148 0.71 -18.02 -3.44
C TYR A 148 -0.14 -18.82 -2.46
N LEU A 149 -1.06 -18.13 -1.80
CA LEU A 149 -2.10 -18.80 -1.03
C LEU A 149 -3.18 -19.25 -2.02
N PRO A 150 -3.50 -20.55 -2.12
CA PRO A 150 -4.54 -21.00 -3.01
C PRO A 150 -5.88 -20.43 -2.52
N ILE A 151 -6.57 -19.72 -3.41
CA ILE A 151 -7.92 -19.24 -3.14
C ILE A 151 -8.85 -20.41 -3.45
N SER A 152 -9.67 -20.80 -2.49
CA SER A 152 -10.78 -21.72 -2.78
C SER A 152 -11.84 -20.95 -3.57
N PRO A 153 -12.34 -21.47 -4.70
CA PRO A 153 -13.41 -20.80 -5.42
C PRO A 153 -14.58 -20.56 -4.47
N GLU A 154 -15.15 -19.36 -4.52
CA GLU A 154 -16.36 -19.03 -3.77
C GLU A 154 -17.47 -19.97 -4.25
N ILE A 155 -18.00 -20.78 -3.33
CA ILE A 155 -19.17 -21.60 -3.59
C ILE A 155 -20.36 -20.71 -3.27
N ASP A 156 -21.03 -20.20 -4.31
CA ASP A 156 -22.18 -19.30 -4.18
C ASP A 156 -23.29 -19.88 -3.28
N GLU A 157 -23.42 -21.22 -3.23
CA GLU A 157 -24.39 -21.92 -2.39
C GLU A 157 -23.78 -23.18 -1.73
N PRO A 158 -23.35 -23.12 -0.44
CA PRO A 158 -22.74 -24.27 0.24
C PRO A 158 -23.70 -25.44 0.52
N GLU A 159 -25.00 -25.28 0.28
CA GLU A 159 -26.05 -26.25 0.65
C GLU A 159 -26.47 -27.21 -0.47
N GLU A 160 -26.17 -26.94 -1.75
CA GLU A 160 -26.60 -27.82 -2.87
C GLU A 160 -25.83 -29.15 -2.95
N GLY A 161 -24.75 -29.32 -2.18
CA GLY A 161 -23.90 -30.51 -2.21
C GLY A 161 -24.25 -31.62 -1.21
N TRP A 162 -25.12 -31.36 -0.23
CA TRP A 162 -25.52 -32.35 0.77
C TRP A 162 -26.87 -32.95 0.37
N GLY A 163 -26.81 -33.90 -0.58
CA GLY A 163 -27.97 -34.72 -0.94
C GLY A 163 -28.71 -35.19 0.32
N GLN A 164 -30.02 -34.96 0.35
CA GLN A 164 -30.89 -35.37 1.45
C GLN A 164 -30.56 -36.81 1.87
N PRO A 165 -30.37 -37.11 3.16
CA PRO A 165 -30.25 -38.50 3.58
C PRO A 165 -31.50 -39.25 3.12
N PRO A 166 -31.37 -40.47 2.55
CA PRO A 166 -32.51 -41.21 2.04
C PRO A 166 -33.52 -41.43 3.17
N GLU A 167 -34.80 -41.14 2.88
CA GLU A 167 -35.88 -41.38 3.84
C GLU A 167 -35.88 -42.85 4.28
N PRO A 168 -36.08 -43.14 5.58
CA PRO A 168 -36.19 -44.51 6.05
C PRO A 168 -37.43 -45.14 5.42
N THR A 169 -37.22 -46.13 4.56
CA THR A 169 -38.28 -47.00 4.07
C THR A 169 -38.84 -47.78 5.25
N CYS A 170 -40.03 -47.40 5.69
CA CYS A 170 -40.77 -48.12 6.72
C CYS A 170 -41.22 -49.46 6.12
N LEU A 171 -40.54 -50.55 6.46
CA LEU A 171 -40.98 -51.91 6.17
C LEU A 171 -42.03 -52.31 7.22
N CYS A 172 -43.29 -52.35 6.80
CA CYS A 172 -44.38 -53.10 7.43
C CYS A 172 -45.05 -53.96 6.36
#